data_AF-A0A9D0BWK1-F1
#
_entry.id   AF-A0A9D0BWK1-F1
#
_cell.length_a   1.000
_cell.length_b   1.000
_cell.length_c   1.000
_cell.angle_alpha   90.00
_cell.angle_beta   90.00
_cell.angle_gamma   90.00
#
_symmetry.space_group_name_H-M   'P 1'
#
loop_
_entity.id
_entity.type
_entity.pdbx_description
1 polymer ?
#
loop_
_entity_poly.entity_id
_entity_poly.type
_entity_poly.pdbx_seq_one_letter_code
_entity_poly.pdbx_strand_id
1 'polypeptide(L)' 'MKKVLIIDDDRFLLQLLADRLGLLPLLQTETATTIAEAKSLFQQTTPDLMVIDL' A
#
# COMPACT_ATOMS: atom_id res chain seq x y z
N MET A 1 14.03 5.76 2.78
CA MET A 1 13.06 5.13 1.87
C MET A 1 11.68 5.35 2.48
N LYS A 2 10.73 5.88 1.72
CA LYS A 2 9.39 6.23 2.19
C LYS A 2 8.44 5.05 1.96
N LYS A 3 7.65 4.70 2.97
CA LYS A 3 6.75 3.54 2.92
C LYS A 3 5.33 3.98 2.57
N VAL A 4 4.73 3.33 1.60
CA VAL A 4 3.37 3.60 1.13
C VAL A 4 2.53 2.35 1.33
N LEU A 5 1.42 2.47 2.04
CA LEU A 5 0.42 1.40 2.19
C LEU A 5 -0.80 1.73 1.32
N ILE A 6 -1.17 0.82 0.42
CA ILE A 6 -2.35 0.95 -0.45
C ILE A 6 -3.41 -0.03 0.02
N ILE A 7 -4.65 0.42 0.17
CA ILE A 7 -5.77 -0.36 0.68
C ILE A 7 -6.92 -0.24 -0.30
N ASP A 8 -7.29 -1.35 -0.94
CA ASP A 8 -8.30 -1.41 -1.99
C ASP A 8 -8.75 -2.87 -2.16
N ASP A 9 -10.04 -3.14 -2.35
CA ASP A 9 -10.54 -4.51 -2.54
C ASP A 9 -10.38 -5.00 -3.99
N ASP A 10 -10.16 -4.08 -4.94
CA ASP A 10 -9.82 -4.39 -6.32
C ASP A 10 -8.33 -4.75 -6.46
N ARG A 11 -8.08 -6.05 -6.62
CA ARG A 11 -6.72 -6.60 -6.84
C ARG A 11 -6.04 -6.06 -8.08
N PHE A 12 -6.79 -5.72 -9.13
CA PHE A 12 -6.22 -5.14 -10.34
C PHE A 12 -5.69 -3.73 -10.08
N LEU A 13 -6.47 -2.91 -9.37
CA LEU A 13 -6.06 -1.56 -9.02
C LEU A 13 -4.86 -1.56 -8.06
N LEU A 14 -4.86 -2.44 -7.04
CA LEU A 14 -3.70 -2.64 -6.17
C LEU A 14 -2.43 -2.95 -6.95
N GLN A 15 -2.49 -3.92 -7.86
CA GLN A 15 -1.32 -4.31 -8.66
C GLN A 15 -0.85 -3.16 -9.55
N LEU A 16 -1.78 -2.47 -10.22
CA LEU A 16 -1.47 -1.31 -11.06
C LEU A 16 -0.76 -0.20 -10.26
N LEU A 17 -1.27 0.14 -9.07
CA LEU A 17 -0.68 1.17 -8.23
C LEU A 17 0.67 0.73 -7.65
N ALA A 18 0.78 -0.52 -7.22
CA ALA A 18 2.03 -1.09 -6.70
C ALA A 18 3.13 -1.07 -7.77
N ASP A 19 2.83 -1.48 -9.00
CA ASP A 19 3.77 -1.45 -10.12
C ASP A 19 4.20 -0.02 -10.45
N ARG A 20 3.25 0.93 -10.50
CA ARG A 20 3.55 2.33 -10.81
C ARG A 20 4.40 3.00 -9.74
N LEU A 21 4.09 2.77 -8.47
CA LEU A 21 4.85 3.34 -7.35
C LEU A 21 6.18 2.61 -7.15
N GLY A 22 6.28 1.33 -7.49
CA GLY A 22 7.51 0.55 -7.45
C GLY A 22 8.58 1.03 -8.45
N LEU A 23 8.19 1.76 -9.50
CA LEU A 23 9.14 2.44 -10.40
C LEU A 23 9.83 3.66 -9.77
N LEU A 24 9.34 4.14 -8.61
CA LEU A 24 9.91 5.27 -7.91
C LEU A 24 10.96 4.78 -6.91
N PRO A 25 12.26 5.09 -7.09
CA PRO A 25 13.36 4.46 -6.35
C PRO A 25 13.40 4.82 -4.85
N LEU A 26 12.62 5.81 -4.42
CA LEU A 26 12.55 6.26 -3.04
C LEU A 26 11.36 5.68 -2.27
N LEU A 27 10.48 4.93 -2.94
CA LEU A 27 9.28 4.36 -2.36
C LEU A 27 9.41 2.86 -2.13
N GLN A 28 8.84 2.40 -1.03
CA GLN A 28 8.57 1.00 -0.74
C GLN A 28 7.07 0.85 -0.58
N THR A 29 6.45 0.02 -1.42
CA THR A 29 5.00 -0.13 -1.49
C THR A 29 4.55 -1.43 -0.83
N GLU A 30 3.50 -1.36 -0.02
CA GLU A 30 2.78 -2.49 0.54
C GLU A 30 1.29 -2.36 0.20
N THR A 31 0.60 -3.48 0.09
CA THR A 31 -0.81 -3.53 -0.33
C THR A 31 -1.64 -4.36 0.63
N ALA A 32 -2.88 -3.96 0.86
CA ALA A 32 -3.88 -4.72 1.61
C ALA A 32 -5.21 -4.76 0.86
N THR A 33 -5.89 -5.90 0.89
CA THR A 33 -7.24 -6.07 0.33
C THR A 33 -8.34 -5.98 1.38
N THR A 34 -7.95 -5.95 2.66
CA THR A 34 -8.89 -5.91 3.78
C THR A 34 -8.42 -4.95 4.86
N ILE A 35 -9.36 -4.46 5.67
CA ILE A 35 -9.06 -3.62 6.84
C ILE A 35 -8.18 -4.38 7.85
N ALA A 36 -8.36 -5.70 7.99
CA ALA A 36 -7.57 -6.51 8.91
C ALA A 36 -6.10 -6.59 8.47
N GLU A 37 -5.85 -6.85 7.19
CA GLU A 37 -4.50 -6.82 6.59
C GLU A 37 -3.88 -5.43 6.73
N ALA A 38 -4.64 -4.38 6.40
CA ALA A 38 -4.18 -3.00 6.49
C ALA A 38 -3.76 -2.62 7.91
N LYS A 39 -4.55 -3.00 8.93
CA LYS A 39 -4.21 -2.77 10.34
C LYS A 39 -2.94 -3.50 10.73
N SER A 40 -2.77 -4.75 10.29
CA SER A 40 -1.57 -5.53 10.58
C SER A 40 -0.33 -4.88 9.96
N LEU A 41 -0.40 -4.49 8.69
CA LEU A 41 0.69 -3.82 7.99
C LEU A 41 1.03 -2.46 8.61
N PHE A 42 0.03 -1.64 8.91
CA PHE A 42 0.23 -0.34 9.57
C PHE A 42 1.02 -0.46 10.88
N GLN A 43 0.68 -1.45 11.71
CA GLN A 43 1.35 -1.69 12.99
C GLN A 43 2.78 -2.19 12.82
N GLN A 44 3.07 -2.96 11.77
CA GLN A 44 4.39 -3.53 11.51
C GLN A 44 5.33 -2.51 10.85
N THR A 45 4.82 -1.71 9.92
CA THR A 45 5.67 -0.94 9.00
C THR A 45 5.62 0.56 9.20
N THR A 46 4.61 1.07 9.91
CA THR A 46 4.37 2.50 10.17
C THR A 46 4.53 3.34 8.90
N PRO A 47 3.62 3.19 7.91
CA PRO A 47 3.76 3.83 6.61
C PRO A 47 3.78 5.36 6.70
N ASP A 48 4.55 6.01 5.82
CA ASP A 48 4.61 7.47 5.70
C ASP A 48 3.39 8.05 4.97
N LEU A 49 2.75 7.25 4.11
CA LEU A 49 1.59 7.59 3.31
C LEU A 49 0.63 6.39 3.23
N MET A 50 -0.66 6.65 3.31
CA MET A 50 -1.71 5.67 3.04
C MET A 50 -2.58 6.13 1.87
N VAL A 51 -2.88 5.20 0.96
CA VAL A 51 -3.88 5.36 -0.11
C VAL A 51 -5.03 4.41 0.22
N ILE A 52 -6.23 4.95 0.37
CA ILE A 52 -7.38 4.20 0.89
C ILE A 52 -8.56 4.40 -0.06
N ASP A 53 -9.08 3.30 -0.59
CA ASP A 53 -10.37 3.27 -1.28
C ASP A 53 -11.53 3.29 -0.26
N LEU A 54 -12.64 3.96 -0.61
CA LEU A 54 -13.76 4.26 0.30
C LEU A 54 -15.04 3.49 -0.05
#